data_AF-A0A656JYJ8-F1
#
_entry.id   AF-A0A656JYJ8-F1
#
_cell.length_a   1.000
_cell.length_b   1.000
_cell.length_c   1.000
_cell.angle_alpha   90.00
_cell.angle_beta   90.00
_cell.angle_gamma   90.00
#
_symmetry.space_group_name_H-M   'P 1'
#
loop_
_entity.id
_entity.type
_entity.pdbx_description
1 polymer ?
#
loop_
_entity_poly.entity_id
_entity_poly.type
_entity_poly.pdbx_seq_one_letter_code
_entity_poly.pdbx_strand_id
1 'polypeptide(L)'
;MARLSGDTHLLLEIGAPELDLVLRLRGHALMLALEAKALAGVIDLTPGIRSLQVHYRPEQLPLDQLLGIIVGEWDAVCAAKDLQVASRIVHLPLSWDDPACQLAIEKYMTTVRKDAPWCPSNLEFIRRINDLPNLGAVQRTVFDASYLVMGLGDVYLGAPVATPLDPRHRLVTTK
;
A
#
# COMPACT_ATOMS: atom_id res chain seq x y z
N MET A 1 -14.52 9.20 -1.07
CA MET A 1 -15.69 8.56 -0.42
C MET A 1 -15.34 8.30 1.04
N ALA A 2 -16.27 8.49 1.97
CA ALA A 2 -16.10 8.12 3.37
C ALA A 2 -17.16 7.07 3.74
N ARG A 3 -16.76 6.00 4.42
CA ARG A 3 -17.67 4.95 4.87
C ARG A 3 -17.32 4.46 6.26
N LEU A 4 -18.33 4.11 7.05
CA LEU A 4 -18.10 3.45 8.33
C LEU A 4 -17.48 2.06 8.10
N SER A 5 -16.59 1.67 9.00
CA SER A 5 -15.84 0.42 8.96
C SER A 5 -15.85 -0.25 10.33
N GLY A 6 -17.04 -0.40 10.90
CA GLY A 6 -17.27 -0.72 12.31
C GLY A 6 -17.70 0.52 13.09
N ASP A 7 -17.92 0.36 14.39
CA ASP A 7 -18.51 1.41 15.23
C ASP A 7 -17.55 2.57 15.54
N THR A 8 -16.24 2.28 15.57
CA THR A 8 -15.18 3.23 15.97
C THR A 8 -14.25 3.60 14.82
N HIS A 9 -14.58 3.23 13.59
CA HIS A 9 -13.68 3.43 12.44
C HIS A 9 -14.39 4.03 11.25
N LEU A 10 -13.73 5.02 10.64
CA LEU A 10 -14.12 5.62 9.36
C LEU A 10 -13.04 5.31 8.32
N LEU A 11 -13.43 4.72 7.19
CA LEU A 11 -12.54 4.54 6.06
C LEU A 11 -12.77 5.64 5.02
N LEU A 12 -11.71 6.37 4.72
CA LEU A 12 -11.65 7.30 3.61
C LEU A 12 -11.03 6.60 2.40
N GLU A 13 -11.73 6.61 1.28
CA GLU A 13 -11.25 6.08 0.00
C GLU A 13 -11.08 7.24 -0.99
N ILE A 14 -9.86 7.35 -1.52
CA ILE A 14 -9.40 8.50 -2.31
C ILE A 14 -9.33 8.07 -3.78
N GLY A 15 -10.04 8.79 -4.64
CA GLY A 15 -10.05 8.57 -6.08
C GLY A 15 -10.68 7.25 -6.54
N ALA A 16 -10.43 6.93 -7.81
CA ALA A 16 -10.82 5.69 -8.45
C ALA A 16 -10.01 4.49 -7.92
N PRO A 17 -10.45 3.24 -8.16
CA PRO A 17 -9.71 2.04 -7.76
C PRO A 17 -8.49 1.78 -8.66
N GLU A 18 -7.58 2.75 -8.74
CA GLU A 18 -6.35 2.72 -9.53
C GLU A 18 -5.15 3.19 -8.70
N LEU A 19 -3.94 2.85 -9.17
CA LEU A 19 -2.71 3.33 -8.55
C LEU A 19 -2.37 4.72 -9.08
N ASP A 20 -2.61 5.73 -8.25
CA ASP A 20 -2.22 7.12 -8.51
C ASP A 20 -1.31 7.62 -7.38
N LEU A 21 -0.05 7.90 -7.72
CA LEU A 21 0.96 8.38 -6.76
C LEU A 21 0.67 9.79 -6.25
N VAL A 22 0.05 10.65 -7.07
CA VAL A 22 -0.34 12.00 -6.65
C VAL A 22 -1.44 11.92 -5.61
N LEU A 23 -2.46 11.08 -5.85
CA LEU A 23 -3.52 10.85 -4.87
C LEU A 23 -3.00 10.18 -3.60
N ARG A 24 -2.03 9.27 -3.69
CA ARG A 24 -1.35 8.72 -2.50
C ARG A 24 -0.68 9.82 -1.68
N LEU A 25 0.04 10.73 -2.33
CA LEU A 25 0.72 11.84 -1.65
C LEU A 25 -0.30 12.79 -1.00
N ARG A 26 -1.42 13.07 -1.67
CA ARG A 26 -2.54 13.82 -1.08
C ARG A 26 -3.14 13.12 0.13
N GLY A 27 -3.34 11.81 0.07
CA GLY A 27 -3.77 11.01 1.22
C GLY A 27 -2.79 11.07 2.39
N HIS A 28 -1.48 11.10 2.11
CA HIS A 28 -0.47 11.32 3.14
C HIS A 28 -0.56 12.72 3.76
N ALA A 29 -0.70 13.75 2.92
CA ALA A 29 -0.81 15.13 3.38
C ALA A 29 -2.06 15.32 4.26
N LEU A 30 -3.19 14.70 3.90
CA LEU A 30 -4.39 14.67 4.74
C LEU A 30 -4.11 14.02 6.10
N MET A 31 -3.43 12.86 6.12
CA MET A 31 -3.05 12.20 7.36
C MET A 31 -2.21 13.12 8.26
N LEU A 32 -1.16 13.73 7.71
CA LEU A 32 -0.28 14.66 8.45
C LEU A 32 -1.06 15.88 8.98
N ALA A 33 -2.00 16.41 8.19
CA ALA A 33 -2.84 17.52 8.60
C ALA A 33 -3.77 17.16 9.77
N LEU A 34 -4.35 15.95 9.75
CA LEU A 34 -5.17 15.44 10.85
C LEU A 34 -4.33 15.14 12.10
N GLU A 35 -3.14 14.57 11.95
CA GLU A 35 -2.19 14.36 13.06
C GLU A 35 -1.81 15.68 13.72
N ALA A 36 -1.50 16.71 12.92
CA ALA A 36 -1.10 18.02 13.42
C ALA A 36 -2.20 18.73 14.23
N LYS A 37 -3.48 18.40 14.00
CA LYS A 37 -4.59 18.95 14.79
C LYS A 37 -4.73 18.32 16.18
N ALA A 38 -4.18 17.12 16.39
CA ALA A 38 -4.34 16.36 17.64
C ALA A 38 -5.80 16.32 18.13
N LEU A 39 -6.72 15.95 17.24
CA LEU A 39 -8.16 15.99 17.49
C LEU A 39 -8.54 15.12 18.70
N ALA A 40 -9.20 15.74 19.68
CA ALA A 40 -9.78 14.99 20.80
C ALA A 40 -10.80 13.97 20.26
N GLY A 41 -10.64 12.71 20.65
CA GLY A 41 -11.46 11.60 20.18
C GLY A 41 -10.86 10.82 19.01
N VAL A 42 -9.84 11.30 18.28
CA VAL A 42 -9.08 10.46 17.33
C VAL A 42 -8.02 9.67 18.09
N ILE A 43 -8.00 8.35 17.90
CA ILE A 43 -7.07 7.41 18.55
C ILE A 43 -5.84 7.21 17.68
N ASP A 44 -6.03 6.82 16.42
CA ASP A 44 -4.96 6.61 15.45
C ASP A 44 -5.44 6.79 14.00
N LEU A 45 -4.46 6.92 13.11
CA LEU A 45 -4.64 7.08 11.68
C LEU A 45 -3.79 6.03 10.97
N THR A 46 -4.44 5.16 10.20
CA THR A 46 -3.77 4.06 9.49
C THR A 46 -3.81 4.30 7.98
N PRO A 47 -2.69 4.66 7.34
CA PRO A 47 -2.64 4.90 5.90
C PRO A 47 -2.67 3.58 5.12
N GLY A 48 -3.49 3.53 4.08
CA GLY A 48 -3.44 2.53 3.02
C GLY A 48 -2.87 3.11 1.72
N ILE A 49 -2.94 2.32 0.63
CA ILE A 49 -2.45 2.76 -0.69
C ILE A 49 -3.31 3.90 -1.25
N ARG A 50 -4.63 3.76 -1.20
CA ARG A 50 -5.60 4.76 -1.69
C ARG A 50 -6.63 5.13 -0.63
N SER A 51 -6.28 4.92 0.63
CA SER A 51 -7.21 5.07 1.73
C SER A 51 -6.52 5.57 3.00
N LEU A 52 -7.33 6.14 3.90
CA LEU A 52 -6.93 6.48 5.25
C LEU A 52 -8.01 5.96 6.18
N GLN A 53 -7.64 5.09 7.12
CA GLN A 53 -8.54 4.65 8.17
C GLN A 53 -8.35 5.54 9.40
N VAL A 54 -9.45 6.07 9.90
CA VAL A 54 -9.49 6.89 11.11
C VAL A 54 -10.14 6.07 12.22
N HIS A 55 -9.37 5.75 13.25
CA HIS A 55 -9.88 5.14 14.48
C HIS A 55 -10.23 6.26 15.46
N TYR A 56 -11.49 6.35 15.87
CA TYR A 56 -11.99 7.45 16.71
C TYR A 56 -13.03 6.98 17.72
N ARG A 57 -13.33 7.84 18.70
CA ARG A 57 -14.36 7.66 19.73
C ARG A 57 -15.59 8.51 19.38
N PRO A 58 -16.67 7.92 18.85
CA PRO A 58 -17.85 8.67 18.45
C PRO A 58 -18.50 9.47 19.58
N GLU A 59 -18.31 9.06 20.84
CA GLU A 59 -18.85 9.73 22.02
C GLU A 59 -18.12 11.05 22.33
N GLN A 60 -16.88 11.19 21.87
CA GLN A 60 -16.06 12.40 22.07
C GLN A 60 -16.02 13.28 20.82
N LEU A 61 -16.05 12.65 19.64
CA LEU A 61 -16.02 13.32 18.35
C LEU A 61 -17.12 12.74 17.45
N PRO A 62 -18.31 13.38 17.42
CA PRO A 62 -19.40 12.96 16.56
C PRO A 62 -18.98 12.86 15.08
N LEU A 63 -19.55 11.88 14.37
CA LEU A 63 -19.16 11.56 12.98
C LEU A 63 -19.31 12.75 12.03
N ASP A 64 -20.38 13.53 12.16
CA ASP A 64 -20.63 14.72 11.34
C ASP A 64 -19.55 15.78 11.54
N GLN A 65 -19.11 15.99 12.79
CA GLN A 65 -18.01 16.87 13.11
C GLN A 65 -16.67 16.36 12.53
N LEU A 66 -16.38 15.06 12.68
CA LEU A 66 -15.20 14.43 12.09
C LEU A 66 -15.18 14.59 10.57
N LEU A 67 -16.30 14.32 9.90
CA LEU A 67 -16.43 14.47 8.45
C LEU A 67 -16.23 15.92 8.02
N GLY A 68 -16.80 16.89 8.73
CA GLY A 68 -16.61 18.32 8.44
C GLY A 68 -15.14 18.74 8.51
N ILE A 69 -14.40 18.27 9.53
CA ILE A 69 -12.96 18.51 9.65
C ILE A 69 -12.19 17.87 8.49
N ILE A 70 -12.47 16.60 8.18
CA ILE A 70 -11.81 15.88 7.09
C ILE A 70 -12.04 16.55 5.74
N VAL A 71 -13.26 17.01 5.45
CA VAL A 71 -13.59 17.73 4.21
C VAL A 71 -12.80 19.03 4.12
N GLY A 72 -12.77 19.83 5.20
CA GLY A 72 -12.00 21.07 5.23
C GLY A 72 -10.51 20.87 4.98
N GLU A 73 -9.90 19.86 5.60
CA GLU A 73 -8.49 19.54 5.38
C GLU A 73 -8.25 18.97 3.98
N TRP A 74 -9.18 18.16 3.46
CA TRP A 74 -9.07 17.63 2.11
C TRP A 74 -9.10 18.73 1.04
N ASP A 75 -9.97 19.73 1.21
CA ASP A 75 -10.05 20.89 0.31
C ASP A 75 -8.74 21.69 0.32
N ALA A 76 -8.16 21.91 1.50
CA ALA A 76 -6.85 22.57 1.64
C ALA A 76 -5.72 21.78 0.96
N VAL A 77 -5.68 20.45 1.18
CA VAL A 77 -4.72 19.55 0.50
C VAL A 77 -4.90 19.58 -1.01
N CYS A 78 -6.14 19.65 -1.49
CA CYS A 78 -6.44 19.67 -2.92
C CYS A 78 -6.09 21.00 -3.59
N ALA A 79 -6.18 22.11 -2.85
CA ALA A 79 -5.79 23.45 -3.30
C ALA A 79 -4.26 23.64 -3.39
N ALA A 80 -3.48 22.84 -2.67
CA ALA A 80 -2.03 22.87 -2.76
C ALA A 80 -1.55 22.43 -4.16
N LYS A 81 -0.71 23.27 -4.78
CA LYS A 81 -0.13 23.01 -6.12
C LYS A 81 1.05 22.06 -6.06
N ASP A 82 1.93 22.24 -5.07
CA ASP A 82 3.11 21.43 -4.86
C ASP A 82 3.00 20.68 -3.54
N LEU A 83 3.24 19.37 -3.58
CA LEU A 83 3.27 18.51 -2.41
C LEU A 83 4.70 18.01 -2.22
N GLN A 84 5.25 18.28 -1.05
CA GLN A 84 6.56 17.79 -0.63
C GLN A 84 6.39 16.88 0.58
N VAL A 85 7.11 15.77 0.58
CA VAL A 85 7.10 14.80 1.67
C VAL A 85 8.53 14.46 2.03
N ALA A 86 8.80 14.29 3.32
CA ALA A 86 10.07 13.77 3.76
C ALA A 86 10.26 12.35 3.22
N SER A 87 11.41 12.07 2.62
CA SER A 87 11.72 10.76 2.04
C SER A 87 13.17 10.38 2.35
N ARG A 88 13.43 9.08 2.36
CA ARG A 88 14.78 8.49 2.50
C ARG A 88 14.95 7.37 1.49
N ILE A 89 16.17 7.20 1.01
CA ILE A 89 16.55 6.09 0.14
C ILE A 89 17.20 5.02 1.01
N VAL A 90 16.73 3.77 0.88
CA VAL A 90 17.27 2.61 1.60
C VAL A 90 17.67 1.58 0.57
N HIS A 91 18.92 1.13 0.63
CA HIS A 91 19.44 0.04 -0.20
C HIS A 91 19.47 -1.24 0.64
N LEU A 92 18.76 -2.27 0.20
CA LEU A 92 18.67 -3.56 0.88
C LEU A 92 19.23 -4.66 -0.02
N PRO A 93 20.05 -5.59 0.50
CA PRO A 93 20.42 -6.78 -0.24
C PRO A 93 19.20 -7.70 -0.38
N LEU A 94 19.03 -8.31 -1.55
CA LEU A 94 17.94 -9.26 -1.83
C LEU A 94 18.52 -10.60 -2.25
N SER A 95 18.13 -11.67 -1.55
CA SER A 95 18.44 -13.06 -1.94
C SER A 95 17.46 -13.49 -3.02
N TRP A 96 17.96 -13.84 -4.22
CA TRP A 96 17.13 -14.24 -5.35
C TRP A 96 16.89 -15.75 -5.35
N ASP A 97 15.62 -16.15 -5.54
CA ASP A 97 15.19 -17.56 -5.53
C ASP A 97 15.68 -18.33 -4.30
N ASP A 98 15.49 -17.72 -3.13
CA ASP A 98 15.99 -18.21 -1.85
C ASP A 98 15.39 -19.58 -1.47
N PRO A 99 16.16 -20.53 -0.92
CA PRO A 99 15.65 -21.83 -0.48
C PRO A 99 14.49 -21.75 0.52
N ALA A 100 14.44 -20.71 1.36
CA ALA A 100 13.31 -20.50 2.28
C ALA A 100 12.01 -20.18 1.53
N CYS A 101 12.09 -19.44 0.43
CA CYS A 101 10.95 -19.18 -0.45
C CYS A 101 10.47 -20.46 -1.15
N GLN A 102 11.39 -21.31 -1.61
CA GLN A 102 11.06 -22.59 -2.23
C GLN A 102 10.33 -23.51 -1.25
N LEU A 103 10.83 -23.61 -0.01
CA LEU A 103 10.18 -24.38 1.06
C LEU A 103 8.77 -23.86 1.38
N ALA A 104 8.55 -22.54 1.32
CA ALA A 104 7.22 -21.96 1.52
C ALA A 104 6.25 -22.39 0.40
N ILE A 105 6.71 -22.44 -0.86
CA ILE A 105 5.90 -22.90 -2.00
C ILE A 105 5.59 -24.40 -1.87
N GLU A 106 6.58 -25.23 -1.49
CA GLU A 106 6.36 -26.65 -1.22
C GLU A 106 5.30 -26.88 -0.14
N LYS A 107 5.38 -26.14 0.97
CA LYS A 107 4.37 -26.20 2.05
C LYS A 107 2.99 -25.77 1.55
N TYR A 108 2.90 -24.70 0.76
CA TYR A 108 1.64 -24.25 0.18
C TYR A 108 1.02 -25.31 -0.74
N MET A 109 1.83 -25.94 -1.59
CA MET A 109 1.35 -27.00 -2.50
C MET A 109 0.88 -28.24 -1.75
N THR A 110 1.51 -28.57 -0.61
CA THR A 110 1.15 -29.77 0.17
C THR A 110 -0.06 -29.55 1.09
N THR A 111 -0.25 -28.33 1.60
CA THR A 111 -1.24 -28.06 2.66
C THR A 111 -2.41 -27.17 2.23
N VAL A 112 -2.27 -26.40 1.14
CA VAL A 112 -3.28 -25.42 0.72
C VAL A 112 -3.80 -25.72 -0.67
N ARG A 113 -2.97 -25.56 -1.72
CA ARG A 113 -3.40 -25.71 -3.11
C ARG A 113 -2.25 -26.04 -4.05
N LYS A 114 -2.22 -27.29 -4.52
CA LYS A 114 -1.17 -27.79 -5.43
C LYS A 114 -1.32 -27.32 -6.88
N ASP A 115 -2.56 -27.18 -7.35
CA ASP A 115 -2.90 -26.99 -8.77
C ASP A 115 -3.07 -25.52 -9.18
N ALA A 116 -2.58 -24.59 -8.36
CA ALA A 116 -2.69 -23.17 -8.63
C ALA A 116 -1.79 -22.75 -9.82
N PRO A 117 -2.20 -21.76 -10.65
CA PRO A 117 -1.39 -21.30 -11.79
C PRO A 117 0.01 -20.77 -11.44
N TRP A 118 0.21 -20.34 -10.20
CA TRP A 118 1.49 -19.84 -9.68
C TRP A 118 2.39 -20.92 -9.08
N CYS A 119 1.92 -22.16 -9.03
CA CYS A 119 2.69 -23.33 -8.65
C CYS A 119 3.26 -24.02 -9.91
N PRO A 120 4.43 -24.67 -9.83
CA PRO A 120 5.29 -24.83 -8.65
C PRO A 120 6.28 -23.68 -8.44
N SER A 121 6.30 -22.67 -9.31
CA SER A 121 7.25 -21.55 -9.22
C SER A 121 6.56 -20.22 -9.45
N ASN A 122 6.57 -19.37 -8.42
CA ASN A 122 6.01 -18.02 -8.52
C ASN A 122 6.79 -17.17 -9.54
N LEU A 123 8.12 -17.35 -9.62
CA LEU A 123 8.96 -16.65 -10.59
C LEU A 123 8.59 -17.02 -12.03
N GLU A 124 8.33 -18.30 -12.30
CA GLU A 124 7.92 -18.74 -13.63
C GLU A 124 6.50 -18.27 -13.98
N PHE A 125 5.61 -18.20 -13.00
CA PHE A 125 4.31 -17.58 -13.21
C PHE A 125 4.42 -16.10 -13.57
N ILE A 126 5.20 -15.31 -12.83
CA ILE A 126 5.45 -13.90 -13.13
C ILE A 126 6.05 -13.76 -14.54
N ARG A 127 7.03 -14.60 -14.91
CA ARG A 127 7.60 -14.58 -16.26
C ARG A 127 6.52 -14.81 -17.33
N ARG A 128 5.72 -15.88 -17.17
CA ARG A 128 4.72 -16.30 -18.16
C ARG A 128 3.59 -15.29 -18.31
N ILE A 129 3.05 -14.76 -17.21
CA ILE A 129 1.91 -13.84 -17.26
C ILE A 129 2.29 -12.45 -17.81
N ASN A 130 3.56 -12.08 -17.73
CA ASN A 130 4.10 -10.83 -18.28
C ASN A 130 4.79 -11.01 -19.64
N ASP A 131 4.70 -12.20 -20.25
CA ASP A 131 5.32 -12.52 -21.54
C ASP A 131 6.83 -12.19 -21.61
N LEU A 132 7.55 -12.46 -20.51
CA LEU A 132 8.99 -12.19 -20.42
C LEU A 132 9.81 -13.35 -21.01
N PRO A 133 10.96 -13.07 -21.65
CA PRO A 133 11.70 -14.08 -22.40
C PRO A 133 12.36 -15.16 -21.53
N ASN A 134 12.67 -14.84 -20.26
CA ASN A 134 13.31 -15.76 -19.32
C ASN A 134 13.21 -15.23 -17.87
N LEU A 135 13.53 -16.07 -16.89
CA LEU A 135 13.59 -15.69 -15.47
C LEU A 135 14.61 -14.57 -15.19
N GLY A 136 15.69 -14.49 -15.98
CA GLY A 136 16.66 -13.41 -15.85
C GLY A 136 16.08 -12.03 -16.18
N ALA A 137 15.07 -11.94 -17.05
CA ALA A 137 14.36 -10.69 -17.30
C ALA A 137 13.49 -10.28 -16.10
N VAL A 138 12.88 -11.24 -15.40
CA VAL A 138 12.16 -10.99 -14.14
C VAL A 138 13.14 -10.45 -13.09
N GLN A 139 14.28 -11.13 -12.91
CA GLN A 139 15.31 -10.72 -11.95
C GLN A 139 15.79 -9.30 -12.20
N ARG A 140 16.20 -8.99 -13.44
CA ARG A 140 16.64 -7.62 -13.79
C ARG A 140 15.57 -6.59 -13.49
N THR A 141 14.32 -6.84 -13.89
CA THR A 141 13.21 -5.91 -13.63
C THR A 141 13.02 -5.64 -12.13
N VAL A 142 13.17 -6.66 -11.27
CA VAL A 142 13.07 -6.52 -9.81
C VAL A 142 14.27 -5.76 -9.22
N PHE A 143 15.49 -6.08 -9.63
CA PHE A 143 16.70 -5.47 -9.09
C PHE A 143 16.95 -4.04 -9.60
N ASP A 144 16.52 -3.72 -10.82
CA ASP A 144 16.68 -2.39 -11.44
C ASP A 144 15.59 -1.39 -10.98
N ALA A 145 14.57 -1.85 -10.26
CA ALA A 145 13.47 -1.01 -9.82
C ALA A 145 13.79 -0.17 -8.57
N SER A 146 13.36 1.09 -8.63
CA SER A 146 13.23 1.95 -7.45
C SER A 146 11.81 1.85 -6.90
N TYR A 147 11.68 1.35 -5.68
CA TYR A 147 10.39 1.09 -5.03
C TYR A 147 10.01 2.24 -4.09
N LEU A 148 8.83 2.82 -4.31
CA LEU A 148 8.21 3.75 -3.37
C LEU A 148 7.37 2.98 -2.36
N VAL A 149 7.68 3.12 -1.07
CA VAL A 149 6.88 2.56 0.02
C VAL A 149 5.58 3.37 0.15
N MET A 150 4.46 2.67 -0.03
CA MET A 150 3.11 3.24 -0.02
C MET A 150 2.41 3.03 1.33
N GLY A 151 2.92 2.13 2.17
CA GLY A 151 2.34 1.81 3.48
C GLY A 151 3.18 0.78 4.19
N LEU A 152 2.86 0.51 5.45
CA LEU A 152 3.56 -0.43 6.31
C LEU A 152 2.56 -1.43 6.91
N GLY A 153 3.04 -2.63 7.24
CA GLY A 153 2.23 -3.69 7.82
C GLY A 153 1.48 -4.56 6.80
N ASP A 154 2.01 -4.73 5.58
CA ASP A 154 1.48 -5.64 4.55
C ASP A 154 2.48 -6.81 4.31
N VAL A 155 2.57 -7.81 5.20
CA VAL A 155 1.77 -8.00 6.42
C VAL A 155 2.65 -8.02 7.67
N TYR A 156 2.17 -7.39 8.75
CA TYR A 156 2.78 -7.33 10.09
C TYR A 156 4.08 -6.51 10.21
N LEU A 157 4.41 -6.12 11.45
CA LEU A 157 5.73 -5.64 11.91
C LEU A 157 6.45 -4.63 10.98
N GLY A 158 5.69 -3.74 10.34
CA GLY A 158 6.25 -2.73 9.45
C GLY A 158 6.69 -3.23 8.07
N ALA A 159 6.26 -4.43 7.65
CA ALA A 159 6.48 -4.94 6.30
C ALA A 159 5.96 -3.93 5.25
N PRO A 160 6.81 -3.44 4.33
CA PRO A 160 6.41 -2.39 3.42
C PRO A 160 5.53 -2.93 2.28
N VAL A 161 4.43 -2.24 1.99
CA VAL A 161 3.81 -2.33 0.67
C VAL A 161 4.44 -1.26 -0.21
N ALA A 162 5.04 -1.67 -1.32
CA ALA A 162 5.76 -0.77 -2.20
C ALA A 162 5.42 -1.02 -3.68
N THR A 163 5.60 0.01 -4.51
CA THR A 163 5.39 -0.08 -5.95
C THR A 163 6.57 0.53 -6.71
N PRO A 164 6.98 -0.03 -7.85
CA PRO A 164 7.98 0.59 -8.71
C PRO A 164 7.54 1.99 -9.17
N LEU A 165 8.46 2.95 -9.04
CA LEU A 165 8.29 4.30 -9.57
C LEU A 165 8.18 4.29 -11.10
N ASP A 166 9.06 3.54 -11.77
CA ASP A 166 8.97 3.31 -13.20
C ASP A 166 7.79 2.35 -13.50
N PRO A 167 6.75 2.79 -14.23
CA PRO A 167 5.61 1.93 -14.56
C PRO A 167 6.00 0.67 -15.34
N ARG A 168 7.12 0.68 -16.08
CA ARG A 168 7.61 -0.47 -16.86
C ARG A 168 8.10 -1.62 -15.98
N HIS A 169 8.39 -1.36 -14.71
CA HIS A 169 8.80 -2.39 -13.75
C HIS A 169 7.62 -2.99 -12.96
N ARG A 170 6.38 -2.55 -13.24
CA ARG A 170 5.17 -3.05 -12.57
C ARG A 170 4.70 -4.35 -13.24
N LEU A 171 5.28 -5.46 -12.80
CA LEU A 171 4.93 -6.80 -13.28
C LEU A 171 3.57 -7.24 -12.71
N VAL A 172 2.73 -7.82 -13.58
CA VAL A 172 1.49 -8.49 -13.20
C VAL A 172 1.80 -9.71 -12.35
N THR A 173 1.06 -9.88 -11.26
CA THR A 173 1.12 -11.04 -10.38
C THR A 173 -0.28 -11.30 -9.79
N THR A 174 -0.41 -12.30 -8.91
CA THR A 174 -1.61 -12.58 -8.13
C THR A 174 -1.27 -12.68 -6.65
N LYS A 175 -2.24 -12.35 -5.80
CA LYS A 175 -2.22 -12.65 -4.36
C LYS A 175 -2.91 -13.99 -4.10
#